data_AF-A0A6A0ASL7-F1
#
_entry.id   AF-A0A6A0ASL7-F1
#
_cell.length_a   1.000
_cell.length_b   1.000
_cell.length_c   1.000
_cell.angle_alpha   90.00
_cell.angle_beta   90.00
_cell.angle_gamma   90.00
#
_symmetry.space_group_name_H-M   'P 1'
#
loop_
_entity.id
_entity.type
_entity.pdbx_description
1 polymer ?
#
loop_
_entity_poly.entity_id
_entity_poly.type
_entity_poly.pdbx_seq_one_letter_code
_entity_poly.pdbx_strand_id
1 'polypeptide(L)'
;MPTAIAVTSADLVLPPTDSHTPTAALLHAPDAQPLEAALADMQLLVERNGYVVALYPASIPLAHERRLHTVRSVLESDRIALLKLDLPPLGVSVLARQLRQLSVCDFSAGVVASAARLLAHYVWAGALLNSVTRLDRVPVGLRSHAKSWVPGSQFGVVAHPGPQLVRIGQGELAGPRFATRLMVARGQLQSDWVHTDLAPGWRVHGVEETALPADSPRWWGTSRLVEFAAFLADISVVYQLVSSVRREVCTWCGIELIGDRCGFCSAPLAPLTPVPPVSPGSPGSPVSPGSSASWTSPGSWTSPASHAGNRPHSPGAHGGGAPMHQGP
;
A
#
# COMPACT_ATOMS: atom_id res chain seq x y z
N MET A 1 -5.94 -8.94 -20.28
CA MET A 1 -7.28 -9.01 -19.65
C MET A 1 -7.53 -7.66 -18.99
N PRO A 2 -8.77 -7.16 -18.95
CA PRO A 2 -9.07 -5.92 -18.23
C PRO A 2 -8.67 -6.05 -16.75
N THR A 3 -8.57 -4.93 -16.04
CA THR A 3 -8.32 -4.92 -14.59
C THR A 3 -9.11 -3.77 -14.00
N ALA A 4 -10.00 -4.06 -13.06
CA ALA A 4 -10.71 -3.01 -12.34
C ALA A 4 -9.85 -2.46 -11.22
N ILE A 5 -9.80 -1.14 -11.11
CA ILE A 5 -9.27 -0.46 -9.94
C ILE A 5 -10.43 -0.16 -9.00
N ALA A 6 -10.29 -0.51 -7.72
CA ALA A 6 -11.30 -0.29 -6.70
C ALA A 6 -10.74 0.51 -5.52
N VAL A 7 -11.59 1.26 -4.84
CA VAL A 7 -11.24 2.07 -3.66
C VAL A 7 -12.32 1.94 -2.59
N THR A 8 -11.99 2.25 -1.33
CA THR A 8 -12.88 2.08 -0.18
C THR A 8 -13.84 3.25 0.07
N SER A 9 -13.72 4.35 -0.66
CA SER A 9 -14.58 5.52 -0.48
C SER A 9 -14.64 6.36 -1.77
N ALA A 10 -15.78 7.01 -2.00
CA ALA A 10 -16.05 7.74 -3.25
C ALA A 10 -15.18 9.00 -3.41
N ASP A 11 -14.78 9.61 -2.30
CA ASP A 11 -13.86 10.74 -2.23
C ASP A 11 -12.41 10.40 -2.62
N LEU A 12 -12.07 9.11 -2.73
CA LEU A 12 -10.80 8.65 -3.31
C LEU A 12 -10.85 8.59 -4.84
N VAL A 13 -12.03 8.76 -5.45
CA VAL A 13 -12.21 8.70 -6.90
C VAL A 13 -12.04 10.09 -7.49
N LEU A 14 -10.82 10.40 -7.94
CA LEU A 14 -10.58 11.62 -8.70
C LEU A 14 -11.24 11.54 -10.09
N PRO A 15 -11.69 12.68 -10.64
CA PRO A 15 -12.21 12.75 -12.00
C PRO A 15 -11.20 12.21 -13.02
N PRO A 16 -11.68 11.53 -14.08
CA PRO A 16 -10.81 11.10 -15.16
C PRO A 16 -10.25 12.32 -15.91
N THR A 17 -9.05 12.18 -16.46
CA THR A 17 -8.40 13.20 -17.30
C THR A 17 -8.68 13.01 -18.79
N ASP A 18 -9.33 11.91 -19.15
CA ASP A 18 -9.63 11.49 -20.52
C ASP A 18 -10.93 10.67 -20.56
N SER A 19 -11.44 10.39 -21.76
CA SER A 19 -12.71 9.68 -21.99
C SER A 19 -12.63 8.16 -21.90
N HIS A 20 -11.42 7.58 -21.88
CA HIS A 20 -11.22 6.13 -22.01
C HIS A 20 -10.91 5.44 -20.68
N THR A 21 -10.51 6.21 -19.67
CA THR A 21 -10.19 5.69 -18.34
C THR A 21 -11.47 5.35 -17.56
N PRO A 22 -11.74 4.07 -17.25
CA PRO A 22 -12.92 3.65 -16.50
C PRO A 22 -12.91 4.26 -15.09
N THR A 23 -14.08 4.46 -14.49
CA THR A 23 -14.18 4.89 -13.09
C THR A 23 -13.67 3.82 -12.11
N ALA A 24 -13.24 4.22 -10.91
CA ALA A 24 -12.92 3.26 -9.86
C ALA A 24 -14.22 2.60 -9.37
N ALA A 25 -14.16 1.29 -9.10
CA ALA A 25 -15.21 0.62 -8.36
C ALA A 25 -15.16 1.03 -6.89
N LEU A 26 -16.33 1.15 -6.25
CA LEU A 26 -16.44 1.49 -4.84
C LEU A 26 -16.65 0.23 -4.00
N LEU A 27 -15.81 0.03 -3.00
CA LEU A 27 -15.96 -1.01 -1.99
C LEU A 27 -16.53 -0.37 -0.74
N HIS A 28 -17.80 -0.66 -0.45
CA HIS A 28 -18.53 -0.01 0.62
C HIS A 28 -18.08 -0.51 2.00
N ALA A 29 -18.14 0.39 2.97
CA ALA A 29 -17.88 0.08 4.36
C ALA A 29 -18.92 -0.92 4.92
N PRO A 30 -18.56 -1.70 5.97
CA PRO A 30 -19.42 -2.77 6.48
C PRO A 30 -20.78 -2.32 7.03
N ASP A 31 -20.90 -1.06 7.45
CA ASP A 31 -22.11 -0.40 7.93
C ASP A 31 -23.01 0.12 6.79
N ALA A 32 -22.43 0.38 5.62
CA ALA A 32 -23.17 0.81 4.42
C ALA A 32 -23.69 -0.36 3.59
N GLN A 33 -23.10 -1.56 3.71
CA GLN A 33 -23.46 -2.72 2.89
C GLN A 33 -23.34 -4.06 3.65
N PRO A 34 -24.35 -4.94 3.56
CA PRO A 34 -24.29 -6.30 4.12
C PRO A 34 -23.24 -7.17 3.40
N LEU A 35 -22.79 -8.25 4.05
CA LEU A 35 -21.70 -9.10 3.54
C LEU A 35 -22.06 -9.73 2.19
N GLU A 36 -23.28 -10.26 2.10
CA GLU A 36 -23.79 -11.00 0.96
C GLU A 36 -23.80 -10.12 -0.30
N ALA A 37 -24.20 -8.86 -0.16
CA ALA A 37 -24.16 -7.88 -1.25
C ALA A 37 -22.72 -7.54 -1.65
N ALA A 38 -21.81 -7.35 -0.67
CA ALA A 38 -20.40 -7.09 -0.97
C ALA A 38 -19.71 -8.27 -1.69
N LEU A 39 -20.08 -9.51 -1.36
CA LEU A 39 -19.61 -10.72 -2.06
C LEU A 39 -20.12 -10.75 -3.50
N ALA A 40 -21.42 -10.52 -3.70
CA ALA A 40 -22.04 -10.50 -5.02
C ALA A 40 -21.44 -9.41 -5.93
N ASP A 41 -21.26 -8.20 -5.38
CA ASP A 41 -20.67 -7.08 -6.12
C ASP A 41 -19.21 -7.35 -6.51
N MET A 42 -18.41 -7.89 -5.59
CA MET A 42 -17.02 -8.25 -5.88
C MET A 42 -16.93 -9.38 -6.91
N GLN A 43 -17.78 -10.41 -6.79
CA GLN A 43 -17.84 -11.49 -7.77
C GLN A 43 -18.17 -10.95 -9.17
N LEU A 44 -19.20 -10.10 -9.28
CA LEU A 44 -19.58 -9.46 -10.54
C LEU A 44 -18.45 -8.61 -11.11
N LEU A 45 -17.73 -7.87 -10.26
CA LEU A 45 -16.60 -7.05 -10.67
C LEU A 45 -15.46 -7.90 -11.23
N VAL A 46 -15.13 -9.00 -10.56
CA VAL A 46 -14.10 -9.97 -10.98
C VAL A 46 -14.51 -10.72 -12.25
N GLU A 47 -15.78 -11.11 -12.41
CA GLU A 47 -16.28 -11.77 -13.62
C GLU A 47 -16.23 -10.83 -14.83
N ARG A 48 -16.61 -9.57 -14.66
CA ARG A 48 -16.60 -8.57 -15.74
C ARG A 48 -15.20 -8.14 -16.16
N ASN A 49 -14.29 -8.00 -15.19
CA ASN A 49 -12.97 -7.42 -15.43
C ASN A 49 -11.85 -8.45 -15.42
N GLY A 50 -12.08 -9.69 -15.02
CA GLY A 50 -11.02 -10.68 -14.83
C GLY A 50 -10.29 -10.51 -13.49
N TYR A 51 -9.73 -9.32 -13.23
CA TYR A 51 -8.98 -8.99 -12.02
C TYR A 51 -9.46 -7.70 -11.35
N VAL A 52 -9.27 -7.62 -10.03
CA VAL A 52 -9.54 -6.42 -9.22
C VAL A 52 -8.31 -6.05 -8.41
N VAL A 53 -7.93 -4.77 -8.47
CA VAL A 53 -6.89 -4.17 -7.62
C VAL A 53 -7.55 -3.12 -6.74
N ALA A 54 -7.72 -3.45 -5.45
CA ALA A 54 -8.32 -2.57 -4.47
C ALA A 54 -7.24 -1.80 -3.71
N LEU A 55 -7.31 -0.47 -3.72
CA LEU A 55 -6.42 0.41 -2.95
C LEU A 55 -7.17 1.00 -1.77
N TYR A 56 -6.51 1.09 -0.62
CA TYR A 56 -7.07 1.77 0.53
C TYR A 56 -5.99 2.40 1.43
N PRO A 57 -6.26 3.56 2.04
CA PRO A 57 -5.36 4.14 3.03
C PRO A 57 -5.18 3.21 4.23
N ALA A 58 -3.98 3.19 4.81
CA ALA A 58 -3.71 2.43 6.03
C ALA A 58 -4.52 2.89 7.27
N SER A 59 -5.24 4.02 7.17
CA SER A 59 -6.07 4.58 8.23
C SER A 59 -7.52 4.13 8.27
N ILE A 60 -7.98 3.38 7.26
CA ILE A 60 -9.38 2.94 7.21
C ILE A 60 -9.77 2.20 8.50
N PRO A 61 -11.05 2.21 8.90
CA PRO A 61 -11.50 1.44 10.05
C PRO A 61 -11.14 -0.05 9.91
N LEU A 62 -10.67 -0.66 11.00
CA LEU A 62 -10.27 -2.08 11.02
C LEU A 62 -11.40 -3.02 10.59
N ALA A 63 -12.66 -2.67 10.86
CA ALA A 63 -13.82 -3.43 10.39
C ALA A 63 -13.90 -3.45 8.86
N HIS A 64 -13.55 -2.34 8.19
CA HIS A 64 -13.53 -2.26 6.74
C HIS A 64 -12.38 -3.08 6.16
N GLU A 65 -11.17 -2.98 6.72
CA GLU A 65 -10.02 -3.83 6.33
C GLU A 65 -10.36 -5.33 6.46
N ARG A 66 -10.95 -5.73 7.59
CA ARG A 66 -11.41 -7.11 7.81
C ARG A 66 -12.45 -7.54 6.78
N ARG A 67 -13.42 -6.68 6.45
CA ARG A 67 -14.43 -6.95 5.40
C ARG A 67 -13.78 -7.26 4.07
N LEU A 68 -12.78 -6.49 3.64
CA LEU A 68 -12.07 -6.72 2.38
C LEU A 68 -11.40 -8.10 2.36
N HIS A 69 -10.70 -8.46 3.45
CA HIS A 69 -10.06 -9.76 3.58
C HIS A 69 -11.08 -10.91 3.67
N THR A 70 -12.20 -10.73 4.36
CA THR A 70 -13.30 -11.71 4.40
C THR A 70 -13.87 -11.95 3.02
N VAL A 71 -14.20 -10.90 2.26
CA VAL A 71 -14.72 -11.02 0.89
C VAL A 71 -13.76 -11.80 0.01
N ARG A 72 -12.47 -11.44 0.02
CA ARG A 72 -11.44 -12.16 -0.74
C ARG A 72 -11.34 -13.64 -0.33
N SER A 73 -11.40 -13.92 0.97
CA SER A 73 -11.25 -15.29 1.51
C SER A 73 -12.45 -16.17 1.17
N VAL A 74 -13.67 -15.65 1.31
CA VAL A 74 -14.91 -16.39 1.02
C VAL A 74 -15.06 -16.69 -0.47
N LEU A 75 -14.62 -15.77 -1.33
CA LEU A 75 -14.61 -16.00 -2.78
C LEU A 75 -13.47 -16.91 -3.25
N GLU A 76 -12.53 -17.27 -2.36
CA GLU A 76 -11.34 -18.08 -2.66
C GLU A 76 -10.57 -17.60 -3.92
N SER A 77 -10.59 -16.29 -4.17
CA SER A 77 -10.12 -15.72 -5.43
C SER A 77 -8.69 -15.22 -5.31
N ASP A 78 -7.83 -15.72 -6.19
CA ASP A 78 -6.48 -15.21 -6.44
C ASP A 78 -6.47 -14.00 -7.38
N ARG A 79 -7.64 -13.60 -7.91
CA ARG A 79 -7.84 -12.48 -8.84
C ARG A 79 -8.15 -11.15 -8.15
N ILE A 80 -8.02 -11.09 -6.82
CA ILE A 80 -8.26 -9.89 -6.01
C ILE A 80 -6.97 -9.48 -5.28
N ALA A 81 -6.40 -8.34 -5.66
CA ALA A 81 -5.31 -7.70 -4.94
C ALA A 81 -5.86 -6.67 -3.94
N LEU A 82 -5.40 -6.75 -2.69
CA LEU A 82 -5.77 -5.81 -1.63
C LEU A 82 -4.51 -5.02 -1.23
N LEU A 83 -4.44 -3.76 -1.62
CA LEU A 83 -3.27 -2.90 -1.45
C LEU A 83 -3.52 -1.87 -0.35
N LYS A 84 -2.97 -2.16 0.83
CA LYS A 84 -2.89 -1.21 1.94
C LYS A 84 -1.76 -0.22 1.69
N LEU A 85 -2.08 1.07 1.66
CA LEU A 85 -1.12 2.12 1.34
C LEU A 85 -0.85 3.01 2.55
N ASP A 86 0.42 3.16 2.90
CA ASP A 86 0.88 4.13 3.91
C ASP A 86 1.02 5.52 3.29
N LEU A 87 -0.06 5.99 2.67
CA LEU A 87 -0.19 7.30 2.06
C LEU A 87 -1.36 8.05 2.72
N PRO A 88 -1.26 9.38 2.85
CA PRO A 88 -2.42 10.21 3.14
C PRO A 88 -3.55 9.97 2.12
N PRO A 89 -4.84 10.10 2.50
CA PRO A 89 -5.96 9.81 1.61
C PRO A 89 -5.88 10.48 0.25
N LEU A 90 -5.46 11.76 0.16
CA LEU A 90 -5.31 12.42 -1.14
C LEU A 90 -4.23 11.79 -2.02
N GLY A 91 -3.14 11.32 -1.40
CA GLY A 91 -2.08 10.58 -2.08
C GLY A 91 -2.59 9.23 -2.61
N VAL A 92 -3.48 8.56 -1.87
CA VAL A 92 -4.17 7.35 -2.35
C VAL A 92 -5.09 7.66 -3.53
N SER A 93 -5.85 8.76 -3.50
CA SER A 93 -6.72 9.17 -4.62
C SER A 93 -5.93 9.40 -5.90
N VAL A 94 -4.77 10.07 -5.79
CA VAL A 94 -3.86 10.30 -6.91
C VAL A 94 -3.32 8.99 -7.47
N LEU A 95 -2.86 8.08 -6.60
CA LEU A 95 -2.35 6.79 -7.02
C LEU A 95 -3.44 5.92 -7.68
N ALA A 96 -4.66 5.92 -7.13
CA ALA A 96 -5.79 5.24 -7.73
C ALA A 96 -6.12 5.77 -9.14
N ARG A 97 -6.03 7.09 -9.36
CA ARG A 97 -6.18 7.70 -10.70
C ARG A 97 -5.09 7.21 -11.66
N GLN A 98 -3.82 7.19 -11.23
CA GLN A 98 -2.72 6.72 -12.08
C GLN A 98 -2.85 5.23 -12.42
N LEU A 99 -3.25 4.37 -11.47
CA LEU A 99 -3.46 2.95 -11.75
C LEU A 99 -4.65 2.69 -12.68
N ARG A 100 -5.69 3.54 -12.64
CA ARG A 100 -6.81 3.45 -13.60
C ARG A 100 -6.33 3.72 -15.02
N GLN A 101 -5.51 4.75 -15.21
CA GLN A 101 -4.91 5.05 -16.51
C GLN A 101 -4.00 3.90 -16.98
N LEU A 102 -3.20 3.32 -16.07
CA LEU A 102 -2.36 2.17 -16.41
C LEU A 102 -3.16 0.89 -16.70
N SER A 103 -4.33 0.70 -16.09
CA SER A 103 -5.15 -0.50 -16.31
C SER A 103 -5.74 -0.62 -17.72
N VAL A 104 -5.75 0.48 -18.49
CA VAL A 104 -6.17 0.47 -19.91
C VAL A 104 -4.98 0.37 -20.86
N CYS A 105 -3.75 0.39 -20.34
CA CYS A 105 -2.53 0.10 -21.10
C CYS A 105 -2.30 -1.42 -21.22
N ASP A 106 -1.26 -1.83 -21.95
CA ASP A 106 -0.88 -3.23 -22.20
C ASP A 106 -0.12 -3.88 -21.02
N PHE A 107 -0.52 -3.58 -19.79
CA PHE A 107 0.04 -4.20 -18.59
C PHE A 107 -0.85 -5.34 -18.06
N SER A 108 -0.22 -6.38 -17.53
CA SER A 108 -0.93 -7.42 -16.80
C SER A 108 -1.43 -6.89 -15.45
N ALA A 109 -2.47 -7.53 -14.89
CA ALA A 109 -3.04 -7.13 -13.61
C ALA A 109 -2.01 -7.10 -12.47
N GLY A 110 -1.06 -8.04 -12.49
CA GLY A 110 0.01 -8.12 -11.49
C GLY A 110 1.05 -7.01 -11.63
N VAL A 111 1.37 -6.59 -12.86
CA VAL A 111 2.20 -5.39 -13.10
C VAL A 111 1.46 -4.14 -12.61
N VAL A 112 0.18 -3.96 -12.93
CA VAL A 112 -0.63 -2.82 -12.45
C VAL A 112 -0.70 -2.79 -10.91
N ALA A 113 -0.98 -3.93 -10.27
CA ALA A 113 -1.02 -4.02 -8.80
C ALA A 113 0.34 -3.68 -8.17
N SER A 114 1.44 -4.14 -8.77
CA SER A 114 2.77 -3.93 -8.22
C SER A 114 3.31 -2.52 -8.51
N ALA A 115 2.87 -1.89 -9.60
CA ALA A 115 3.16 -0.50 -9.94
C ALA A 115 2.68 0.46 -8.86
N ALA A 116 1.66 0.12 -8.07
CA ALA A 116 1.22 0.93 -6.93
C ALA A 116 2.37 1.33 -6.00
N ARG A 117 3.26 0.38 -5.66
CA ARG A 117 4.41 0.63 -4.79
C ARG A 117 5.48 1.48 -5.47
N LEU A 118 5.77 1.20 -6.73
CA LEU A 118 6.70 2.00 -7.53
C LEU A 118 6.24 3.45 -7.61
N LEU A 119 4.99 3.67 -7.99
CA LEU A 119 4.42 5.00 -8.19
C LEU A 119 4.22 5.75 -6.87
N ALA A 120 3.95 5.04 -5.76
CA ALA A 120 3.92 5.66 -4.45
C ALA A 120 5.20 6.48 -4.20
N HIS A 121 6.39 5.94 -4.53
CA HIS A 121 7.69 6.66 -4.43
C HIS A 121 7.75 8.00 -5.18
N TYR A 122 6.90 8.20 -6.18
CA TYR A 122 6.79 9.44 -6.95
C TYR A 122 5.63 10.33 -6.52
N VAL A 123 4.85 9.93 -5.51
CA VAL A 123 3.81 10.75 -4.89
C VAL A 123 4.40 11.48 -3.68
N TRP A 124 4.50 12.80 -3.77
CA TRP A 124 4.90 13.67 -2.65
C TRP A 124 3.66 14.15 -1.93
N ALA A 125 3.25 13.42 -0.89
CA ALA A 125 2.02 13.66 -0.16
C ALA A 125 2.29 14.36 1.18
N GLY A 126 1.55 15.43 1.44
CA GLY A 126 1.75 16.31 2.57
C GLY A 126 0.51 17.10 2.94
N ALA A 127 0.65 17.94 3.96
CA ALA A 127 -0.39 18.88 4.35
C ALA A 127 0.20 20.13 5.01
N LEU A 128 -0.49 21.25 4.82
CA LEU A 128 -0.38 22.41 5.67
C LEU A 128 -1.31 22.22 6.86
N LEU A 129 -0.76 22.24 8.08
CA LEU A 129 -1.50 22.01 9.32
C LEU A 129 -1.48 23.24 10.21
N ASN A 130 -2.55 23.45 10.96
CA ASN A 130 -2.59 24.45 12.03
C ASN A 130 -2.04 23.93 13.38
N SER A 131 -1.84 22.62 13.49
CA SER A 131 -1.36 21.93 14.69
C SER A 131 -0.81 20.57 14.32
N VAL A 132 0.26 20.15 15.01
CA VAL A 132 0.89 18.83 14.89
C VAL A 132 0.76 17.99 16.16
N THR A 133 -0.05 18.42 17.13
CA THR A 133 -0.13 17.78 18.45
C THR A 133 -0.65 16.34 18.42
N ARG A 134 -1.53 16.02 17.47
CA ARG A 134 -2.11 14.67 17.26
C ARG A 134 -1.58 13.99 15.99
N LEU A 135 -0.46 14.47 15.45
CA LEU A 135 0.10 13.94 14.22
C LEU A 135 0.92 12.68 14.52
N ASP A 136 0.27 11.53 14.62
CA ASP A 136 0.92 10.31 15.11
C ASP A 136 1.79 9.60 14.08
N ARG A 137 1.49 9.78 12.79
CA ARG A 137 2.11 9.06 11.66
C ARG A 137 3.43 9.66 11.18
N VAL A 138 3.81 10.84 11.68
CA VAL A 138 5.10 11.47 11.38
C VAL A 138 6.06 11.27 12.57
N PRO A 139 7.31 10.82 12.34
CA PRO A 139 8.24 10.46 13.40
C PRO A 139 8.37 11.51 14.52
N VAL A 140 8.38 11.04 15.76
CA VAL A 140 8.38 11.88 16.98
C VAL A 140 9.58 12.83 17.08
N GLY A 141 10.73 12.48 16.48
CA GLY A 141 11.92 13.32 16.46
C GLY A 141 11.65 14.69 15.81
N LEU A 142 10.85 14.71 14.73
CA LEU A 142 10.45 15.93 14.04
C LEU A 142 9.51 16.80 14.91
N ARG A 143 8.62 16.18 15.69
CA ARG A 143 7.66 16.87 16.57
C ARG A 143 8.31 17.51 17.80
N SER A 144 9.45 16.99 18.25
CA SER A 144 10.12 17.47 19.47
C SER A 144 10.53 18.95 19.38
N HIS A 145 10.93 19.42 18.19
CA HIS A 145 11.25 20.82 17.92
C HIS A 145 10.03 21.74 17.81
N ALA A 146 8.84 21.18 17.63
CA ALA A 146 7.60 21.96 17.50
C ALA A 146 7.01 22.42 18.84
N LYS A 147 7.37 21.76 19.96
CA LYS A 147 6.81 22.06 21.30
C LYS A 147 7.17 23.46 21.83
N SER A 148 8.20 24.10 21.28
CA SER A 148 8.63 25.45 21.66
C SER A 148 8.06 26.56 20.76
N TRP A 149 7.19 26.24 19.80
CA TRP A 149 6.66 27.25 18.87
C TRP A 149 5.37 27.90 19.36
N VAL A 150 5.26 29.20 19.06
CA VAL A 150 4.21 30.09 19.54
C VAL A 150 2.85 29.67 18.96
N PRO A 151 1.75 29.78 19.75
CA PRO A 151 0.38 29.61 19.26
C PRO A 151 0.11 30.43 17.98
N GLY A 152 -0.65 29.86 17.04
CA GLY A 152 -0.95 30.50 15.74
C GLY A 152 0.02 30.17 14.62
N SER A 153 1.07 29.39 14.88
CA SER A 153 1.98 28.90 13.82
C SER A 153 1.31 27.89 12.89
N GLN A 154 1.65 27.95 11.61
CA GLN A 154 1.30 26.91 10.62
C GLN A 154 2.51 26.02 10.34
N PHE A 155 2.23 24.79 9.93
CA PHE A 155 3.23 23.73 9.77
C PHE A 155 3.10 23.10 8.39
N GLY A 156 4.16 23.13 7.61
CA GLY A 156 4.27 22.35 6.39
C GLY A 156 4.74 20.94 6.73
N VAL A 157 4.01 19.91 6.30
CA VAL A 157 4.34 18.52 6.55
C VAL A 157 4.37 17.76 5.23
N VAL A 158 5.43 16.97 5.02
CA VAL A 158 5.44 15.90 4.00
C VAL A 158 5.43 14.58 4.76
N ALA A 159 4.51 13.68 4.41
CA ALA A 159 4.47 12.33 4.98
C ALA A 159 5.20 11.32 4.07
N HIS A 160 5.18 11.55 2.76
CA HIS A 160 5.75 10.67 1.75
C HIS A 160 6.42 11.49 0.64
N PRO A 161 7.56 11.08 0.05
CA PRO A 161 8.29 9.82 0.25
C PRO A 161 9.21 9.78 1.46
N GLY A 162 9.52 10.94 2.06
CA GLY A 162 10.30 11.03 3.29
C GLY A 162 9.63 12.02 4.24
N PRO A 163 9.39 11.65 5.51
CA PRO A 163 8.70 12.52 6.43
C PRO A 163 9.51 13.80 6.71
N GLN A 164 8.87 14.96 6.54
CA GLN A 164 9.44 16.28 6.83
C GLN A 164 8.42 17.13 7.58
N LEU A 165 8.93 18.01 8.43
CA LEU A 165 8.12 18.98 9.17
C LEU A 165 8.89 20.30 9.22
N VAL A 166 8.27 21.37 8.75
CA VAL A 166 8.79 22.72 8.86
C VAL A 166 7.72 23.65 9.43
N ARG A 167 8.16 24.66 10.17
CA ARG A 167 7.31 25.79 10.49
C ARG A 167 7.30 26.76 9.32
N ILE A 168 6.11 27.19 8.90
CA ILE A 168 5.98 28.17 7.82
C ILE A 168 6.71 29.46 8.23
N GLY A 169 7.57 29.96 7.33
CA GLY A 169 8.42 31.14 7.54
C GLY A 169 9.77 30.87 8.23
N GLN A 170 10.07 29.63 8.65
CA GLN A 170 11.35 29.27 9.29
C GLN A 170 12.10 28.13 8.58
N GLY A 171 11.64 27.73 7.39
CA GLY A 171 12.25 26.69 6.57
C GLY A 171 11.38 26.36 5.36
N GLU A 172 11.90 25.49 4.49
CA GLU A 172 11.25 25.06 3.25
C GLU A 172 11.14 23.54 3.21
N LEU A 173 10.04 23.03 2.64
CA LEU A 173 9.89 21.61 2.37
C LEU A 173 10.69 21.25 1.13
N ALA A 174 11.51 20.19 1.20
CA ALA A 174 12.11 19.65 -0.01
C ALA A 174 11.01 19.15 -0.94
N GLY A 175 11.18 19.39 -2.24
CA GLY A 175 10.20 19.01 -3.25
C GLY A 175 10.69 17.94 -4.22
N PRO A 176 9.80 17.46 -5.10
CA PRO A 176 10.16 16.56 -6.19
C PRO A 176 11.20 17.19 -7.11
N ARG A 177 12.11 16.35 -7.63
CA ARG A 177 13.14 16.76 -8.63
C ARG A 177 12.79 16.33 -10.05
N PHE A 178 11.49 16.23 -10.32
CA PHE A 178 10.92 15.81 -11.59
C PHE A 178 9.67 16.63 -11.86
N ALA A 179 9.23 16.66 -13.12
CA ALA A 179 8.04 17.39 -13.54
C ALA A 179 6.79 16.81 -12.85
N THR A 180 6.12 17.63 -12.03
CA THR A 180 4.89 17.23 -11.32
C THR A 180 3.75 18.20 -11.53
N ARG A 181 2.52 17.69 -11.42
CA ARG A 181 1.35 18.51 -11.06
C ARG A 181 1.06 18.33 -9.57
N LEU A 182 0.33 19.28 -9.00
CA LEU A 182 -0.06 19.28 -7.59
C LEU A 182 -1.58 19.12 -7.48
N MET A 183 -2.02 18.08 -6.78
CA MET A 183 -3.40 17.97 -6.32
C MET A 183 -3.52 18.62 -4.94
N VAL A 184 -4.52 19.47 -4.74
CA VAL A 184 -4.75 20.20 -3.49
C VAL A 184 -6.17 19.94 -3.02
N ALA A 185 -6.34 19.63 -1.75
CA ALA A 185 -7.64 19.43 -1.14
C ALA A 185 -7.76 20.32 0.12
N ARG A 186 -8.63 21.33 0.03
CA ARG A 186 -8.79 22.33 1.09
C ARG A 186 -9.74 21.82 2.17
N GLY A 187 -9.25 21.78 3.40
CA GLY A 187 -10.07 21.56 4.59
C GLY A 187 -10.56 22.87 5.20
N GLN A 188 -10.63 22.93 6.53
CA GLN A 188 -11.13 24.11 7.24
C GLN A 188 -10.06 25.22 7.41
N LEU A 189 -8.82 24.99 6.96
CA LEU A 189 -7.75 25.98 7.07
C LEU A 189 -7.81 26.97 5.91
N GLN A 190 -7.93 28.25 6.24
CA GLN A 190 -7.86 29.34 5.27
C GLN A 190 -6.39 29.75 5.12
N SER A 191 -5.74 29.27 4.06
CA SER A 191 -4.37 29.64 3.70
C SER A 191 -4.13 29.33 2.22
N ASP A 192 -3.49 30.26 1.52
CA ASP A 192 -3.09 30.08 0.13
C ASP A 192 -1.63 29.66 -0.03
N TRP A 193 -0.92 29.40 1.09
CA TRP A 193 0.52 29.04 1.09
C TRP A 193 0.87 27.89 0.13
N VAL A 194 -0.02 26.91 -0.03
CA VAL A 194 0.18 25.82 -0.98
C VAL A 194 0.28 26.32 -2.43
N HIS A 195 -0.49 27.35 -2.78
CA HIS A 195 -0.52 27.95 -4.12
C HIS A 195 0.55 29.04 -4.29
N THR A 196 0.79 29.85 -3.25
CA THR A 196 1.68 31.02 -3.34
C THR A 196 3.14 30.70 -3.09
N ASP A 197 3.43 29.67 -2.28
CA ASP A 197 4.80 29.37 -1.84
C ASP A 197 5.20 27.94 -2.25
N LEU A 198 4.40 26.93 -1.88
CA LEU A 198 4.77 25.53 -2.12
C LEU A 198 4.82 25.19 -3.62
N ALA A 199 3.75 25.49 -4.35
CA ALA A 199 3.66 25.17 -5.78
C ALA A 199 4.79 25.83 -6.60
N PRO A 200 5.11 27.13 -6.44
CA PRO A 200 6.28 27.74 -7.08
C PRO A 200 7.61 27.17 -6.60
N GLY A 201 7.78 26.95 -5.28
CA GLY A 201 9.00 26.39 -4.70
C GLY A 201 9.32 24.99 -5.22
N TRP A 202 8.28 24.18 -5.47
CA TRP A 202 8.39 22.85 -6.06
C TRP A 202 8.37 22.86 -7.60
N ARG A 203 8.19 24.03 -8.22
CA ARG A 203 8.14 24.22 -9.68
C ARG A 203 7.12 23.30 -10.35
N VAL A 204 5.93 23.18 -9.74
CA VAL A 204 4.87 22.32 -10.27
C VAL A 204 4.30 22.93 -11.57
N HIS A 205 3.96 22.08 -12.53
CA HIS A 205 3.46 22.50 -13.85
C HIS A 205 1.98 22.89 -13.84
N GLY A 206 1.28 22.64 -12.75
CA GLY A 206 -0.13 22.96 -12.60
C GLY A 206 -0.66 22.52 -11.25
N VAL A 207 -1.74 23.17 -10.81
CA VAL A 207 -2.45 22.85 -9.58
C VAL A 207 -3.88 22.47 -9.93
N GLU A 208 -4.36 21.36 -9.37
CA GLU A 208 -5.73 20.90 -9.43
C GLU A 208 -6.32 20.90 -8.02
N GLU A 209 -7.58 21.30 -7.88
CA GLU A 209 -8.29 21.25 -6.61
C GLU A 209 -9.33 20.14 -6.61
N THR A 210 -9.51 19.53 -5.44
CA THR A 210 -10.55 18.53 -5.18
C THR A 210 -11.12 18.71 -3.77
N ALA A 211 -12.27 18.07 -3.51
CA ALA A 211 -12.82 18.00 -2.17
C ALA A 211 -11.87 17.24 -1.23
N LEU A 212 -11.78 17.67 0.03
CA LEU A 212 -10.99 16.96 1.03
C LEU A 212 -11.57 15.56 1.28
N PRO A 213 -10.75 14.49 1.16
CA PRO A 213 -11.20 13.17 1.56
C PRO A 213 -11.61 13.14 3.04
N ALA A 214 -12.72 12.46 3.34
CA ALA A 214 -13.36 12.41 4.65
C ALA A 214 -12.44 11.81 5.72
N ASP A 215 -11.54 10.90 5.33
CA ASP A 215 -10.56 10.28 6.24
C ASP A 215 -9.32 11.15 6.50
N SER A 216 -9.12 12.25 5.75
CA SER A 216 -7.93 13.11 5.89
C SER A 216 -7.79 13.73 7.30
N PRO A 217 -8.85 14.24 7.96
CA PRO A 217 -8.74 14.73 9.33
C PRO A 217 -8.26 13.67 10.33
N ARG A 218 -8.66 12.41 10.15
CA ARG A 218 -8.21 11.27 10.97
C ARG A 218 -6.77 10.89 10.63
N TRP A 219 -6.34 11.03 9.37
CA TRP A 219 -4.95 10.80 8.98
C TRP A 219 -4.00 11.81 9.62
N TRP A 220 -4.33 13.10 9.50
CA TRP A 220 -3.50 14.24 9.91
C TRP A 220 -3.71 14.70 11.37
N GLY A 221 -4.76 14.21 12.05
CA GLY A 221 -5.06 14.54 13.45
C GLY A 221 -5.75 15.90 13.65
N THR A 222 -6.18 16.58 12.58
CA THR A 222 -6.89 17.88 12.61
C THR A 222 -7.76 18.05 11.36
N SER A 223 -8.88 18.76 11.45
CA SER A 223 -9.69 19.16 10.27
C SER A 223 -9.25 20.50 9.67
N ARG A 224 -8.44 21.27 10.41
CA ARG A 224 -7.88 22.54 9.97
C ARG A 224 -6.57 22.29 9.23
N LEU A 225 -6.71 21.83 7.99
CA LEU A 225 -5.61 21.53 7.09
C LEU A 225 -5.88 21.93 5.65
N VAL A 226 -4.83 21.99 4.86
CA VAL A 226 -4.87 21.89 3.39
C VAL A 226 -3.97 20.71 3.01
N GLU A 227 -4.54 19.66 2.44
CA GLU A 227 -3.79 18.48 2.00
C GLU A 227 -3.29 18.70 0.58
N PHE A 228 -2.10 18.18 0.27
CA PHE A 228 -1.54 18.26 -1.07
C PHE A 228 -0.82 16.97 -1.45
N ALA A 229 -0.81 16.66 -2.75
CA ALA A 229 -0.08 15.54 -3.31
C ALA A 229 0.51 15.95 -4.66
N ALA A 230 1.84 16.01 -4.78
CA ALA A 230 2.50 16.20 -6.07
C ALA A 230 2.78 14.84 -6.72
N PHE A 231 2.59 14.74 -8.03
CA PHE A 231 2.64 13.47 -8.75
C PHE A 231 3.03 13.64 -10.22
N LEU A 232 3.48 12.53 -10.82
CA LEU A 232 3.72 12.41 -12.26
C LEU A 232 2.38 12.41 -13.02
N ALA A 233 2.08 13.50 -13.71
CA ALA A 233 0.80 13.66 -14.40
C ALA A 233 0.79 13.11 -15.83
N ASP A 234 1.97 13.01 -16.46
CA ASP A 234 2.09 12.52 -17.83
C ASP A 234 2.04 10.99 -17.84
N ILE A 235 0.97 10.43 -18.42
CA ILE A 235 0.78 8.99 -18.51
C ILE A 235 1.87 8.29 -19.33
N SER A 236 2.48 8.95 -20.32
CA SER A 236 3.60 8.38 -21.08
C SER A 236 4.84 8.21 -20.20
N VAL A 237 5.10 9.16 -19.29
CA VAL A 237 6.19 9.05 -18.31
C VAL A 237 5.90 7.92 -17.31
N VAL A 238 4.67 7.85 -16.81
CA VAL A 238 4.23 6.79 -15.88
C VAL A 238 4.34 5.40 -16.54
N TYR A 239 3.88 5.27 -17.78
CA TYR A 239 4.01 4.05 -18.58
C TYR A 239 5.46 3.65 -18.77
N GLN A 240 6.33 4.60 -19.13
CA GLN A 240 7.75 4.33 -19.35
C GLN A 240 8.46 3.89 -18.08
N LEU A 241 8.13 4.51 -16.94
CA LEU A 241 8.65 4.07 -15.64
C LEU A 241 8.27 2.63 -15.35
N VAL A 242 6.99 2.27 -15.48
CA VAL A 242 6.52 0.90 -15.21
C VAL A 242 7.10 -0.11 -16.18
N SER A 243 7.14 0.19 -17.48
CA SER A 243 7.67 -0.71 -18.52
C SER A 243 9.19 -0.89 -18.45
N SER A 244 9.93 0.07 -17.91
CA SER A 244 11.38 -0.03 -17.73
C SER A 244 11.82 -0.98 -16.61
N VAL A 245 10.91 -1.33 -15.69
CA VAL A 245 11.21 -2.25 -14.59
C VAL A 245 11.14 -3.69 -15.08
N ARG A 246 12.14 -4.50 -14.70
CA ARG A 246 12.17 -5.92 -15.02
C ARG A 246 10.90 -6.61 -14.51
N ARG A 247 10.27 -7.36 -15.41
CA ARG A 247 9.13 -8.23 -15.09
C ARG A 247 9.63 -9.57 -14.60
N GLU A 248 8.94 -10.10 -13.61
CA GLU A 248 9.18 -11.41 -13.00
C GLU A 248 7.86 -12.16 -12.90
N VAL A 249 7.92 -13.48 -12.77
CA VAL A 249 6.74 -14.30 -12.47
C VAL A 249 6.78 -14.68 -11.00
N CYS A 250 5.69 -14.43 -10.28
CA CYS A 250 5.57 -14.85 -8.89
C CYS A 250 5.72 -16.38 -8.78
N THR A 251 6.70 -16.86 -8.02
CA THR A 251 6.94 -18.29 -7.83
C THR A 251 5.84 -19.01 -7.03
N TRP A 252 4.98 -18.25 -6.34
CA TRP A 252 3.86 -18.79 -5.57
C TRP A 252 2.58 -18.89 -6.39
N CYS A 253 2.13 -17.80 -7.01
CA CYS A 253 0.83 -17.74 -7.69
C CYS A 253 0.91 -17.62 -9.23
N GLY A 254 2.11 -17.57 -9.80
CA GLY A 254 2.30 -17.51 -11.26
C GLY A 254 1.94 -16.19 -11.94
N ILE A 255 1.52 -15.17 -11.20
CA ILE A 255 1.17 -13.85 -11.75
C ILE A 255 2.45 -13.06 -12.07
N GLU A 256 2.51 -12.48 -13.27
CA GLU A 256 3.56 -11.55 -13.69
C GLU A 256 3.52 -10.27 -12.84
N LEU A 257 4.67 -9.79 -12.39
CA LEU A 257 4.79 -8.61 -11.54
C LEU A 257 6.10 -7.85 -11.77
N ILE A 258 6.20 -6.69 -11.11
CA ILE A 258 7.44 -5.90 -11.01
C ILE A 258 7.79 -5.65 -9.55
N GLY A 259 9.07 -5.42 -9.25
CA GLY A 259 9.55 -5.18 -7.89
C GLY A 259 9.81 -6.47 -7.10
N ASP A 260 9.69 -6.40 -5.78
CA ASP A 260 10.13 -7.44 -4.83
C ASP A 260 8.98 -8.19 -4.12
N ARG A 261 7.73 -7.86 -4.40
CA ARG A 261 6.55 -8.50 -3.77
C ARG A 261 5.36 -8.52 -4.71
N CYS A 262 4.69 -9.66 -4.80
CA CYS A 262 3.48 -9.82 -5.59
C CYS A 262 2.30 -9.03 -4.99
N GLY A 263 1.61 -8.22 -5.80
CA GLY A 263 0.41 -7.48 -5.38
C GLY A 263 -0.82 -8.34 -5.03
N PHE A 264 -0.88 -9.59 -5.50
CA PHE A 264 -2.01 -10.50 -5.26
C PHE A 264 -1.81 -11.39 -4.04
N CYS A 265 -0.78 -12.24 -4.03
CA CYS A 265 -0.55 -13.17 -2.92
C CYS A 265 0.39 -12.63 -1.83
N SER A 266 0.95 -11.43 -2.00
CA SER A 266 1.92 -10.82 -1.07
C SER A 266 3.23 -11.60 -0.88
N ALA A 267 3.46 -12.67 -1.65
CA ALA A 267 4.70 -13.43 -1.62
C ALA A 267 5.88 -12.53 -2.03
N PRO A 268 7.00 -12.54 -1.28
CA PRO A 268 8.21 -11.86 -1.71
C PRO A 268 8.82 -12.59 -2.91
N LEU A 269 9.40 -11.85 -3.85
CA LEU A 269 10.31 -12.44 -4.82
C LEU A 269 11.64 -12.70 -4.12
N ALA A 270 12.15 -13.92 -4.23
CA ALA A 270 13.48 -14.24 -3.72
C ALA A 270 14.50 -13.32 -4.40
N PRO A 271 15.44 -12.70 -3.66
CA PRO A 271 16.53 -11.98 -4.29
C PRO A 271 17.27 -12.97 -5.19
N LEU A 272 17.58 -12.55 -6.41
CA LEU A 272 18.47 -13.32 -7.29
C LEU A 272 19.74 -13.59 -6.48
N THR A 273 19.96 -14.84 -6.11
CA THR A 273 21.22 -15.23 -5.49
C THR A 273 22.29 -14.92 -6.53
N PRO A 274 23.29 -14.06 -6.23
CA PRO A 274 24.39 -13.86 -7.16
C PRO A 274 24.97 -15.23 -7.47
N VAL A 275 24.94 -15.65 -8.73
CA VAL A 275 25.62 -16.87 -9.15
C VAL A 275 27.09 -16.63 -8.79
N PRO A 276 27.70 -17.44 -7.90
CA PRO A 276 29.11 -17.26 -7.58
C PRO A 276 29.89 -17.36 -8.89
N PRO A 277 30.89 -16.49 -9.12
CA PRO A 277 31.68 -16.56 -10.34
C PRO A 277 32.21 -17.98 -10.47
N VAL A 278 31.91 -18.62 -11.61
CA VAL A 278 32.49 -19.90 -11.97
C VAL A 278 34.00 -19.71 -11.90
N SER A 279 34.62 -20.32 -10.89
CA SER A 279 36.08 -20.31 -10.78
C SER A 279 36.61 -20.94 -12.07
N PRO A 280 37.45 -20.26 -12.86
CA PRO A 280 38.06 -20.88 -14.02
C PRO A 280 38.81 -22.12 -13.53
N GLY A 281 38.45 -23.28 -14.09
CA GLY A 281 38.96 -24.57 -13.69
C GLY A 281 40.48 -24.56 -13.60
N SER A 282 41.01 -25.02 -12.47
CA SER A 282 42.40 -25.42 -12.39
C SER A 282 42.66 -26.50 -13.46
N PRO A 283 43.71 -26.36 -14.28
CA PRO A 283 44.11 -27.42 -15.21
C PRO A 283 44.36 -28.71 -14.43
N GLY A 284 43.84 -29.82 -14.95
CA GLY A 284 43.86 -31.13 -14.32
C GLY A 284 45.26 -31.54 -13.86
N SER A 285 45.31 -32.08 -12.64
CA SER A 285 46.41 -32.97 -12.26
C SER A 285 46.23 -34.32 -12.96
N PRO A 286 47.31 -34.93 -13.46
CA PRO A 286 47.23 -36.13 -14.28
C PRO A 286 46.77 -37.34 -13.46
N VAL A 287 45.96 -38.16 -14.12
CA VAL A 287 45.51 -39.49 -13.69
C VAL A 287 46.73 -40.37 -13.41
N SER A 288 46.82 -40.89 -12.17
CA SER A 288 47.68 -42.04 -11.86
C SER A 288 46.83 -43.32 -11.94
N PRO A 289 47.24 -44.34 -12.70
CA PRO A 289 46.49 -45.58 -12.80
C PRO A 289 46.91 -46.57 -11.71
N GLY A 290 45.91 -47.28 -11.18
CA GLY A 290 46.08 -48.60 -10.59
C GLY A 290 46.12 -48.63 -9.07
N SER A 291 45.05 -49.16 -8.47
CA SER A 291 45.13 -50.31 -7.55
C SER A 291 43.72 -50.78 -7.21
N SER A 292 43.45 -52.03 -7.59
CA SER A 292 42.28 -52.84 -7.33
C SER A 292 42.13 -53.27 -5.87
N ALA A 293 40.93 -53.81 -5.57
CA ALA A 293 40.56 -54.68 -4.45
C ALA A 293 40.10 -53.92 -3.17
N SER A 294 38.79 -53.80 -2.90
CA SER A 294 37.80 -54.79 -2.41
C SER A 294 37.75 -54.93 -0.89
N TRP A 295 36.51 -55.12 -0.40
CA TRP A 295 36.03 -55.61 0.91
C TRP A 295 35.31 -54.61 1.84
N THR A 296 34.04 -54.99 2.11
CA THR A 296 33.31 -54.98 3.40
C THR A 296 32.70 -53.70 3.97
N SER A 297 31.35 -53.66 3.92
CA SER A 297 30.46 -53.18 5.01
C SER A 297 30.68 -53.98 6.33
N PRO A 298 29.99 -53.73 7.48
CA PRO A 298 28.96 -52.75 7.82
C PRO A 298 29.12 -52.09 9.23
N GLY A 299 28.23 -51.15 9.57
CA GLY A 299 27.94 -50.75 10.96
C GLY A 299 27.32 -49.34 10.99
N SER A 300 26.01 -49.14 11.09
CA SER A 300 25.09 -49.33 12.24
C SER A 300 25.41 -48.44 13.45
N TRP A 301 24.35 -48.14 14.21
CA TRP A 301 24.26 -47.32 15.44
C TRP A 301 24.09 -45.81 15.22
N THR A 302 23.12 -45.10 15.80
CA THR A 302 21.91 -45.40 16.60
C THR A 302 21.22 -44.04 16.79
N SER A 303 19.90 -43.98 16.62
CA SER A 303 19.06 -42.97 17.30
C SER A 303 18.85 -43.37 18.77
N PRO A 304 18.62 -42.40 19.66
CA PRO A 304 17.40 -42.42 20.49
C PRO A 304 16.71 -41.04 20.52
N ALA A 305 15.39 -40.97 20.30
CA ALA A 305 14.32 -40.96 21.31
C ALA A 305 14.15 -39.57 21.97
N SER A 306 13.14 -38.77 21.62
CA SER A 306 11.76 -38.77 22.14
C SER A 306 11.63 -38.51 23.65
N HIS A 307 11.19 -37.29 23.99
CA HIS A 307 10.46 -36.89 25.20
C HIS A 307 9.26 -36.06 24.70
N ALA A 308 8.00 -36.53 24.73
CA ALA A 308 7.11 -36.61 25.91
C ALA A 308 7.20 -35.32 26.74
N GLY A 309 6.23 -34.41 26.79
CA GLY A 309 4.79 -34.60 26.96
C GLY A 309 4.42 -33.97 28.30
N ASN A 310 3.57 -32.93 28.32
CA ASN A 310 2.65 -32.63 29.43
C ASN A 310 1.79 -31.37 29.16
N ARG A 311 0.49 -31.61 28.91
CA ARG A 311 -0.62 -30.80 29.46
C ARG A 311 -1.02 -31.44 30.79
N PRO A 312 -1.63 -30.70 31.73
CA PRO A 312 -3.08 -30.89 31.87
C PRO A 312 -3.93 -29.70 32.41
N HIS A 313 -5.22 -29.84 32.14
CA HIS A 313 -6.42 -29.52 32.93
C HIS A 313 -6.95 -28.08 33.17
N SER A 314 -8.14 -27.86 32.60
CA SER A 314 -9.26 -27.05 33.10
C SER A 314 -10.01 -27.75 34.24
N PRO A 315 -10.79 -27.00 35.05
CA PRO A 315 -11.99 -27.50 35.72
C PRO A 315 -13.27 -26.78 35.29
N GLY A 316 -14.40 -27.48 35.36
CA GLY A 316 -15.72 -27.03 34.91
C GLY A 316 -16.70 -26.59 36.02
N ALA A 317 -17.75 -25.91 35.55
CA ALA A 317 -19.18 -25.88 35.91
C ALA A 317 -19.69 -26.08 37.37
N HIS A 318 -20.51 -25.11 37.82
CA HIS A 318 -21.78 -25.19 38.58
C HIS A 318 -22.37 -23.74 38.57
N GLY A 319 -23.66 -23.38 38.53
CA GLY A 319 -24.97 -24.02 38.57
C GLY A 319 -25.99 -23.04 39.18
N GLY A 320 -27.21 -22.91 38.61
CA GLY A 320 -28.41 -22.26 39.21
C GLY A 320 -28.61 -20.76 38.86
N GLY A 321 -29.80 -20.21 38.61
CA GLY A 321 -31.17 -20.71 38.58
C GLY A 321 -32.17 -19.54 38.73
N ALA A 322 -32.98 -19.28 37.69
CA ALA A 322 -34.40 -18.84 37.70
C ALA A 322 -34.81 -17.41 38.23
N PRO A 323 -36.08 -16.95 38.09
CA PRO A 323 -36.44 -15.71 37.35
C PRO A 323 -37.36 -14.73 38.14
N MET A 324 -37.84 -13.66 37.47
CA MET A 324 -39.09 -12.87 37.70
C MET A 324 -38.86 -11.34 37.70
N HIS A 325 -39.51 -10.57 36.82
CA HIS A 325 -40.79 -9.87 37.09
C HIS A 325 -41.21 -8.96 35.91
N GLN A 326 -42.52 -8.98 35.64
CA GLN A 326 -43.25 -8.09 34.72
C GLN A 326 -43.71 -6.81 35.42
N GLY A 327 -43.86 -5.73 34.63
CA GLY A 327 -44.89 -4.68 34.78
C GLY A 327 -44.42 -3.35 35.39
N PRO A 328 -45.16 -2.25 35.18
CA PRO A 328 -46.38 -2.07 34.38
C PRO A 328 -46.16 -1.45 32.99
#